data_AF-A0A3P6G635-F1
#
_entry.id   AF-A0A3P6G635-F1
#
_cell.length_a   1.000
_cell.length_b   1.000
_cell.length_c   1.000
_cell.angle_alpha   90.00
_cell.angle_beta   90.00
_cell.angle_gamma   90.00
#
_symmetry.space_group_name_H-M   'P 1'
#
loop_
_entity.id
_entity.type
_entity.pdbx_description
1 polymer ?
#
loop_
_entity_poly.entity_id
_entity_poly.type
_entity_poly.pdbx_seq_one_letter_code
_entity_poly.pdbx_strand_id
1 'polypeptide(L)' 'MENMLQHSTCQSFRTDYKELIAMIKESHAWPTFATELEMIETLQICFPDFNINYVPRARNQI' A
#
# COMPACT_ATOMS: atom_id res chain seq x y z
N MET A 1 16.92 15.62 -22.33
CA MET A 1 17.17 14.85 -21.10
C MET A 1 15.88 14.13 -20.79
N GLU A 2 15.77 12.85 -21.13
CA GLU A 2 14.62 12.05 -20.73
C GLU A 2 14.66 11.96 -19.20
N ASN A 3 13.71 12.63 -18.55
CA ASN A 3 13.58 12.56 -17.10
C ASN A 3 13.25 11.10 -16.75
N MET A 4 13.94 10.51 -15.78
CA MET A 4 13.67 9.14 -15.29
C MET A 4 12.27 8.98 -14.66
N LEU A 5 11.40 9.98 -14.79
CA LEU A 5 9.93 9.86 -14.80
C LEU A 5 9.39 8.98 -15.96
N GLN A 6 10.16 8.02 -16.48
CA GLN A 6 9.55 6.94 -17.26
C GLN A 6 8.80 6.03 -16.30
N HIS A 7 7.56 6.44 -16.03
CA HIS A 7 6.40 5.64 -15.64
C HIS A 7 6.76 4.27 -15.06
N SER A 8 7.11 4.23 -13.77
CA SER A 8 6.86 3.02 -12.99
C SER A 8 5.36 2.76 -13.12
N THR A 9 5.00 1.78 -13.94
CA THR A 9 3.62 1.36 -14.17
C THR A 9 2.97 1.04 -12.84
N CYS A 10 2.17 1.96 -12.33
CA CYS A 10 1.13 1.74 -11.34
C CYS A 10 1.56 0.83 -10.17
N GLN A 11 2.05 1.42 -9.07
CA GLN A 11 2.36 0.68 -7.84
C GLN A 11 1.09 0.41 -7.02
N SER A 12 0.01 -0.01 -7.69
CA SER A 12 -1.21 -0.45 -7.03
C SER A 12 -1.09 -1.93 -6.65
N PHE A 13 -0.91 -2.18 -5.37
CA PHE A 13 -0.93 -3.53 -4.81
C PHE A 13 -2.36 -3.95 -4.48
N ARG A 14 -2.58 -5.26 -4.49
CA ARG A 14 -3.84 -5.88 -4.10
C ARG A 14 -3.58 -6.84 -2.95
N THR A 15 -4.50 -6.88 -2.00
CA THR A 15 -4.45 -7.78 -0.85
C THR A 15 -5.83 -8.36 -0.57
N ASP A 16 -5.91 -9.63 -0.20
CA ASP A 16 -7.13 -10.22 0.34
C ASP A 16 -7.23 -10.14 1.86
N TYR A 17 -6.23 -9.51 2.50
CA TYR A 17 -6.24 -9.26 3.93
C TYR A 17 -6.98 -7.95 4.21
N LYS A 18 -8.27 -8.07 4.58
CA LYS A 18 -9.16 -6.91 4.80
C LYS A 18 -8.69 -6.06 5.98
N GLU A 19 -8.17 -6.71 7.00
CA GLU A 19 -7.67 -6.07 8.22
C GLU A 19 -6.48 -5.16 7.92
N LEU A 20 -5.65 -5.47 6.91
CA LEU A 20 -4.54 -4.58 6.50
C LEU A 20 -5.04 -3.19 6.11
N ILE A 21 -6.19 -3.11 5.42
CA ILE A 21 -6.77 -1.82 5.03
C ILE A 21 -7.21 -1.03 6.27
N ALA A 22 -7.71 -1.71 7.30
CA ALA A 22 -8.06 -1.07 8.57
C ALA A 22 -6.80 -0.62 9.32
N MET A 23 -5.76 -1.45 9.34
CA MET A 23 -4.48 -1.13 9.98
C MET A 23 -3.82 0.09 9.34
N ILE A 24 -3.85 0.22 8.02
CA ILE A 24 -3.29 1.40 7.32
C ILE A 24 -4.10 2.66 7.63
N LYS A 25 -5.44 2.57 7.74
CA LYS A 25 -6.29 3.73 8.04
C LYS A 25 -6.22 4.19 9.49
N GLU A 26 -6.06 3.25 10.42
CA GLU A 26 -6.05 3.50 11.86
C GLU A 26 -4.72 3.08 12.46
N SER A 27 -3.60 3.47 11.84
CA SER A 27 -2.26 2.98 12.18
C SER A 27 -1.91 3.09 13.67
N HIS A 28 -2.36 4.17 14.32
CA HIS A 28 -2.21 4.40 15.74
C HIS A 28 -2.82 3.32 16.67
N ALA A 29 -3.76 2.52 16.18
CA ALA A 29 -4.46 1.50 16.96
C ALA A 29 -3.71 0.16 16.96
N TRP A 30 -2.64 0.07 16.16
CA TRP A 30 -1.87 -1.16 15.93
C TRP A 30 -0.38 -0.94 16.25
N PRO A 31 -0.03 -0.61 17.51
CA PRO A 31 1.34 -0.25 17.88
C PRO A 31 2.36 -1.37 17.65
N THR A 32 1.90 -2.62 17.61
CA THR A 32 2.74 -3.79 17.27
C THR A 32 3.32 -3.70 15.86
N PHE A 33 2.67 -2.99 14.93
CA PHE A 33 3.07 -2.85 13.53
C PHE A 33 3.45 -1.40 13.17
N ALA A 34 3.82 -0.59 14.17
CA ALA A 34 4.03 0.84 13.98
C ALA A 34 5.07 1.15 12.89
N THR A 35 6.18 0.41 12.87
CA THR A 35 7.25 0.59 11.88
C THR A 35 6.79 0.27 10.46
N GLU A 36 6.10 -0.85 10.28
CA GLU A 36 5.60 -1.27 8.97
C GLU A 36 4.54 -0.31 8.43
N LEU A 37 3.67 0.20 9.31
CA LEU A 37 2.63 1.16 8.95
C LEU A 37 3.22 2.54 8.63
N GLU A 38 4.22 3.00 9.38
CA GLU A 38 4.96 4.24 9.06
C GLU A 38 5.67 4.16 7.71
N MET A 39 6.24 2.99 7.38
CA MET A 39 6.82 2.76 6.05
C MET A 39 5.76 2.85 4.95
N ILE A 40 4.58 2.26 5.14
CA ILE A 40 3.48 2.34 4.17
C ILE A 40 2.99 3.79 4.00
N GLU A 41 2.84 4.54 5.10
CA GLU A 41 2.48 5.97 5.06
C GLU A 41 3.54 6.78 4.30
N THR A 42 4.82 6.52 4.56
CA THR A 42 5.94 7.16 3.84
C THR A 42 5.89 6.86 2.35
N LEU A 43 5.58 5.62 1.95
CA LEU A 43 5.42 5.25 0.55
C LEU A 43 4.23 5.99 -0.10
N GLN A 44 3.10 6.11 0.61
CA GLN A 44 1.94 6.87 0.12
C GLN A 44 2.26 8.36 -0.10
N ILE A 45 3.10 8.96 0.75
CA ILE A 45 3.52 10.36 0.63
C ILE A 45 4.50 10.55 -0.54
N CYS A 46 5.48 9.65 -0.66
CA CYS A 46 6.54 9.77 -1.66
C CYS A 46 6.08 9.38 -3.07
N PHE A 47 5.07 8.52 -3.19
CA PHE A 47 4.61 7.96 -4.46
C PHE A 47 3.09 8.15 -4.63
N PRO A 48 2.65 9.18 -5.39
CA PRO A 48 1.22 9.46 -5.59
C PRO A 48 0.41 8.30 -6.19
N ASP A 49 1.07 7.43 -6.97
CA ASP A 49 0.45 6.26 -7.60
C ASP A 49 0.50 4.98 -6.73
N PHE A 50 1.08 5.05 -5.52
CA PHE A 50 1.14 3.93 -4.61
C PHE A 50 -0.20 3.75 -3.88
N ASN A 51 -0.77 2.56 -3.97
CA ASN A 51 -2.01 2.24 -3.29
C ASN A 51 -2.08 0.73 -2.97
N ILE A 52 -2.71 0.36 -1.86
CA ILE A 52 -2.98 -1.03 -1.49
C ILE A 52 -4.51 -1.20 -1.43
N ASN A 53 -5.06 -1.99 -2.35
CA ASN A 53 -6.50 -2.20 -2.44
C ASN A 53 -6.91 -3.60 -1.98
N TYR A 54 -8.03 -3.67 -1.28
CA TYR A 54 -8.64 -4.96 -0.95
C TYR A 54 -9.22 -5.63 -2.20
N VAL A 55 -8.96 -6.93 -2.36
CA VAL A 55 -9.64 -7.82 -3.31
C VAL A 55 -10.09 -9.10 -2.59
N PRO A 56 -11.23 -9.69 -2.94
CA PRO A 56 -11.62 -10.99 -2.38
C PRO A 56 -10.54 -12.04 -2.64
N ARG A 57 -10.34 -12.99 -1.72
CA ARG A 57 -9.36 -14.10 -1.86
C ARG A 57 -9.49 -14.87 -3.18
N ALA A 58 -10.73 -15.05 -3.66
CA ALA A 58 -10.99 -15.68 -4.96
C ALA A 58 -10.38 -14.92 -6.15
N ARG A 59 -10.07 -13.63 -6.00
CA ARG A 59 -9.41 -12.76 -6.99
C ARG A 59 -7.94 -12.49 -6.67
N ASN A 60 -7.43 -13.00 -5.55
CA ASN A 60 -6.01 -12.95 -5.18
C ASN A 60 -5.33 -14.29 -5.50
N GLN A 61 -5.49 -14.74 -6.74
CA GLN A 61 -4.86 -15.97 -7.24
C GLN A 61 -3.58 -15.58 -7.99
N ILE A 62 -2.47 -16.24 -7.65
CA ILE A 62 -1.15 -16.07 -8.28
C ILE A 62 -1.14 -16.77 -9.64
#